data_AF-A0A496AS67-F1
#
_entry.id   AF-A0A496AS67-F1
#
_cell.length_a   1.000
_cell.length_b   1.000
_cell.length_c   1.000
_cell.angle_alpha   90.00
_cell.angle_beta   90.00
_cell.angle_gamma   90.00
#
_symmetry.space_group_name_H-M   'P 1'
#
loop_
_entity.id
_entity.type
_entity.pdbx_description
1 polymer ?
#
loop_
_entity_poly.entity_id
_entity_poly.type
_entity_poly.pdbx_seq_one_letter_code
_entity_poly.pdbx_strand_id
1 'polypeptide(L)'
;MQRNMPNQSKNLNDTLIDVRNIVKEIEEKASDGDYIYRGEPEHHEEPPYYGKICSSLYRQYARIEADEFDIESIQGEILDEAKAYCHETNDLIEIITQLQHYGGKTNLIDFTTDHLIAIFFACDSSASIKEDGRIILLEKKEERKNQILYPQNPRNRVIAQKSVFVRHPNGYLGPNEVEIITIPARLKLPLLTYLRKYHGISTEKIYNDLHGFIINQRFHESAYLEFHRGLTAQLSVYATEIPEEKHAAFEKAIEHYSRALKLKPDLPEASIHRGVAYFSMGDFGHAIDDFNNAIELDPNNADIYIIRSDVHLGNGNYDLAMEDFMKAIELNPDDADIYIHRGYSYLEQDNSELALADFNQAIKLKPEYADAYIIRGDTYLALDDFSLALADFDKAIELNPDNSNAYIIRGDAYFRDGNFDLAIEDYKQAIELNSDNGEAFYNLGFAWMQKQNWQEAKLNLTVANILKSDIVKEFHNIYGSIANFEKENDVKLPEDITSLLIPN
;
A
#
# COMPACT_ATOMS: atom_id res chain seq x y z
N MET A 1 2.75 72.20 -34.22
CA MET A 1 1.68 71.19 -34.23
C MET A 1 1.94 70.19 -33.13
N GLN A 2 0.94 69.98 -32.27
CA GLN A 2 0.97 69.17 -31.06
C GLN A 2 1.44 67.73 -31.33
N ARG A 3 2.36 67.22 -30.50
CA ARG A 3 2.49 65.78 -30.24
C ARG A 3 1.88 65.52 -28.88
N ASN A 4 0.68 64.94 -28.87
CA ASN A 4 0.05 64.38 -27.69
C ASN A 4 0.94 63.26 -27.15
N MET A 5 1.50 63.46 -25.95
CA MET A 5 1.97 62.34 -25.12
C MET A 5 0.80 61.87 -24.25
N PRO A 6 0.52 60.55 -24.14
CA PRO A 6 -0.55 60.06 -23.28
C PRO A 6 -0.19 60.26 -21.81
N ASN A 7 -1.17 60.74 -21.03
CA ASN A 7 -1.16 60.94 -19.59
C ASN A 7 -0.57 59.74 -18.82
N GLN A 8 0.66 59.87 -18.33
CA GLN A 8 1.25 59.00 -17.28
C GLN A 8 1.21 59.69 -15.91
N SER A 9 0.03 60.13 -15.49
CA SER A 9 -0.22 60.44 -14.08
C SER A 9 -1.67 60.13 -13.73
N LYS A 10 -2.02 58.84 -13.65
CA LYS A 10 -3.14 58.46 -12.80
C LYS A 10 -2.77 58.90 -11.38
N ASN A 11 -3.61 59.73 -10.77
CA ASN A 11 -3.29 60.41 -9.54
C ASN A 11 -2.99 59.38 -8.43
N LEU A 12 -2.09 59.67 -7.49
CA LEU A 12 -1.77 58.74 -6.39
C LEU A 12 -3.05 58.38 -5.59
N ASN A 13 -3.98 59.34 -5.53
CA ASN A 13 -5.32 59.17 -4.97
C ASN A 13 -6.18 58.18 -5.77
N ASP A 14 -6.13 58.22 -7.10
CA ASP A 14 -6.88 57.29 -7.97
C ASP A 14 -6.35 55.86 -7.83
N THR A 15 -5.04 55.71 -7.62
CA THR A 15 -4.41 54.39 -7.41
C THR A 15 -4.80 53.81 -6.05
N LEU A 16 -4.89 54.63 -5.01
CA LEU A 16 -5.35 54.19 -3.68
C LEU A 16 -6.85 53.85 -3.68
N ILE A 17 -7.65 54.55 -4.47
CA ILE A 17 -9.08 54.23 -4.71
C ILE A 17 -9.19 52.88 -5.42
N ASP A 18 -8.45 52.67 -6.52
CA ASP A 18 -8.40 51.40 -7.25
C ASP A 18 -7.99 50.23 -6.31
N VAL A 19 -6.99 50.44 -5.44
CA VAL A 19 -6.54 49.45 -4.43
C VAL A 19 -7.67 49.12 -3.44
N ARG A 20 -8.33 50.14 -2.88
CA ARG A 20 -9.42 49.94 -1.91
C ARG A 20 -10.63 49.26 -2.54
N ASN A 21 -10.94 49.58 -3.79
CA ASN A 21 -12.05 48.97 -4.51
C ASN A 21 -11.80 47.48 -4.76
N ILE A 22 -10.59 47.10 -5.17
CA ILE A 22 -10.23 45.67 -5.33
C ILE A 22 -10.25 44.95 -3.98
N VAL A 23 -9.69 45.54 -2.92
CA VAL A 23 -9.73 44.94 -1.58
C VAL A 23 -11.17 44.74 -1.13
N LYS A 24 -12.05 45.74 -1.35
CA LYS A 24 -13.47 45.68 -0.99
C LYS A 24 -14.25 44.68 -1.83
N GLU A 25 -13.99 44.61 -3.15
CA GLU A 25 -14.61 43.60 -4.02
C GLU A 25 -14.24 42.19 -3.54
N ILE A 26 -12.97 41.97 -3.24
CA ILE A 26 -12.48 40.69 -2.72
C ILE A 26 -13.03 40.44 -1.32
N GLU A 27 -13.19 41.45 -0.46
CA GLU A 27 -13.78 41.33 0.89
C GLU A 27 -15.30 41.04 0.84
N GLU A 28 -16.03 41.67 -0.07
CA GLU A 28 -17.47 41.44 -0.29
C GLU A 28 -17.69 40.05 -0.87
N LYS A 29 -17.00 39.75 -1.98
CA LYS A 29 -17.04 38.41 -2.56
C LYS A 29 -16.51 37.37 -1.59
N ALA A 30 -15.57 37.78 -0.73
CA ALA A 30 -14.97 37.33 0.55
C ALA A 30 -15.88 36.92 1.72
N SER A 31 -17.10 37.45 1.72
CA SER A 31 -18.02 37.33 2.86
C SER A 31 -19.15 36.31 2.66
N ASP A 32 -19.34 35.80 1.43
CA ASP A 32 -20.46 34.97 1.02
C ASP A 32 -20.14 33.47 0.74
N GLY A 33 -18.88 33.03 0.69
CA GLY A 33 -18.46 31.69 0.21
C GLY A 33 -17.22 31.08 0.91
N ASP A 34 -16.87 29.83 0.52
CA ASP A 34 -15.62 29.16 0.90
C ASP A 34 -14.57 29.43 -0.22
N TYR A 35 -13.45 30.12 0.03
CA TYR A 35 -12.45 30.60 -0.95
C TYR A 35 -11.17 29.78 -0.96
N ILE A 36 -10.75 29.33 -2.15
CA ILE A 36 -9.33 29.02 -2.41
C ILE A 36 -8.95 29.25 -3.88
N TYR A 37 -7.88 30.05 -4.17
CA TYR A 37 -6.74 29.72 -5.07
C TYR A 37 -5.81 30.92 -5.41
N ARG A 38 -4.51 30.64 -5.57
CA ARG A 38 -3.52 31.41 -6.37
C ARG A 38 -3.31 30.66 -7.69
N GLY A 39 -3.40 31.36 -8.84
CA GLY A 39 -3.12 30.76 -10.15
C GLY A 39 -1.68 30.89 -10.63
N GLU A 40 -1.15 29.77 -11.13
CA GLU A 40 -0.10 29.76 -12.15
C GLU A 40 -0.67 30.30 -13.49
N PRO A 41 0.21 30.70 -14.44
CA PRO A 41 -0.19 31.23 -15.72
C PRO A 41 -1.23 30.36 -16.45
N GLU A 42 -1.95 31.00 -17.38
CA GLU A 42 -3.09 30.51 -18.16
C GLU A 42 -2.89 29.15 -18.88
N HIS A 43 -1.68 28.59 -18.85
CA HIS A 43 -1.24 27.43 -19.64
C HIS A 43 -0.55 26.39 -18.77
N HIS A 44 -1.32 25.56 -18.06
CA HIS A 44 -0.84 24.24 -17.64
C HIS A 44 -1.10 23.26 -18.78
N GLU A 45 -0.06 23.03 -19.59
CA GLU A 45 -0.11 22.26 -20.85
C GLU A 45 0.45 20.83 -20.72
N GLU A 46 0.45 20.23 -19.53
CA GLU A 46 0.93 18.86 -19.33
C GLU A 46 -0.25 17.87 -19.43
N PRO A 47 -0.19 16.85 -20.31
CA PRO A 47 -1.14 15.74 -20.27
C PRO A 47 -1.06 15.02 -18.92
N PRO A 48 -2.19 14.55 -18.34
CA PRO A 48 -3.57 14.67 -18.80
C PRO A 48 -4.37 15.86 -18.20
N TYR A 49 -3.70 16.94 -17.79
CA TYR A 49 -4.24 17.96 -16.86
C TYR A 49 -4.54 19.33 -17.51
N TYR A 50 -4.74 19.38 -18.83
CA TYR A 50 -5.03 20.61 -19.56
C TYR A 50 -6.25 21.36 -19.00
N GLY A 51 -6.02 22.56 -18.43
CA GLY A 51 -7.07 23.44 -17.93
C GLY A 51 -7.79 22.96 -16.65
N LYS A 52 -7.18 22.01 -15.94
CA LYS A 52 -7.78 21.26 -14.83
C LYS A 52 -7.02 21.50 -13.51
N ILE A 53 -7.72 21.86 -12.42
CA ILE A 53 -7.08 22.19 -11.11
C ILE A 53 -6.97 20.93 -10.22
N CYS A 54 -5.77 20.64 -9.67
CA CYS A 54 -5.49 19.48 -8.81
C CYS A 54 -4.33 19.75 -7.81
N SER A 55 -4.22 18.99 -6.72
CA SER A 55 -3.10 19.12 -5.76
C SER A 55 -1.79 18.53 -6.32
N SER A 56 -0.63 19.04 -5.86
CA SER A 56 0.70 18.51 -6.24
C SER A 56 0.89 17.10 -5.76
N LEU A 57 0.40 16.79 -4.56
CA LEU A 57 0.43 15.47 -3.95
C LEU A 57 -0.26 14.45 -4.86
N TYR A 58 -1.51 14.71 -5.27
CA TYR A 58 -2.24 13.82 -6.17
C TYR A 58 -1.52 13.63 -7.50
N ARG A 59 -0.96 14.70 -8.11
CA ARG A 59 -0.20 14.58 -9.38
C ARG A 59 1.08 13.77 -9.27
N GLN A 60 1.78 13.85 -8.14
CA GLN A 60 3.04 13.14 -7.94
C GLN A 60 2.79 11.65 -7.70
N TYR A 61 1.78 11.34 -6.89
CA TYR A 61 1.50 9.96 -6.53
C TYR A 61 0.59 9.22 -7.51
N ALA A 62 -0.29 9.89 -8.28
CA ALA A 62 -1.03 9.25 -9.38
C ALA A 62 -0.13 8.73 -10.51
N ARG A 63 1.19 9.02 -10.46
CA ARG A 63 2.21 8.45 -11.35
C ARG A 63 2.81 7.16 -10.79
N ILE A 64 2.46 6.78 -9.56
CA ILE A 64 2.80 5.50 -8.95
C ILE A 64 1.63 4.57 -9.30
N GLU A 65 1.87 3.63 -10.20
CA GLU A 65 0.91 2.57 -10.55
C GLU A 65 0.91 1.53 -9.41
N ALA A 66 0.15 1.79 -8.35
CA ALA A 66 -0.06 0.86 -7.24
C ALA A 66 -1.55 0.74 -6.91
N ASP A 67 -2.04 -0.49 -6.75
CA ASP A 67 -3.45 -0.76 -6.48
C ASP A 67 -3.88 -0.39 -5.04
N GLU A 68 -2.94 -0.36 -4.09
CA GLU A 68 -3.14 0.04 -2.68
C GLU A 68 -2.94 1.55 -2.44
N PHE A 69 -3.30 2.38 -3.42
CA PHE A 69 -3.03 3.80 -3.33
C PHE A 69 -4.20 4.58 -2.70
N ASP A 70 -4.25 4.62 -1.36
CA ASP A 70 -5.18 5.47 -0.62
C ASP A 70 -4.58 6.83 -0.24
N ILE A 71 -4.82 7.81 -1.11
CA ILE A 71 -4.45 9.21 -0.89
C ILE A 71 -5.02 9.77 0.41
N GLU A 72 -6.23 9.34 0.80
CA GLU A 72 -6.91 9.88 1.97
C GLU A 72 -6.20 9.44 3.26
N SER A 73 -5.74 8.18 3.34
CA SER A 73 -4.97 7.67 4.47
C SER A 73 -3.64 8.42 4.64
N ILE A 74 -2.85 8.55 3.56
CA ILE A 74 -1.56 9.26 3.58
C ILE A 74 -1.75 10.72 3.99
N GLN A 75 -2.80 11.37 3.48
CA GLN A 75 -3.15 12.73 3.90
C GLN A 75 -3.51 12.80 5.39
N GLY A 76 -4.19 11.78 5.92
CA GLY A 76 -4.50 11.65 7.34
C GLY A 76 -3.25 11.55 8.21
N GLU A 77 -2.27 10.74 7.82
CA GLU A 77 -1.02 10.58 8.58
C GLU A 77 -0.17 11.85 8.57
N ILE A 78 0.02 12.45 7.40
CA ILE A 78 0.71 13.74 7.24
C ILE A 78 0.01 14.81 8.10
N LEU A 79 -1.33 14.73 8.18
CA LEU A 79 -2.13 15.60 9.03
C LEU A 79 -1.87 15.40 10.51
N ASP A 80 -1.77 14.16 10.97
CA ASP A 80 -1.48 13.84 12.36
C ASP A 80 -0.08 14.33 12.79
N GLU A 81 0.92 14.21 11.93
CA GLU A 81 2.27 14.72 12.21
C GLU A 81 2.32 16.25 12.35
N ALA A 82 1.58 16.97 11.49
CA ALA A 82 1.50 18.42 11.57
C ALA A 82 0.88 18.93 12.89
N LYS A 83 0.07 18.11 13.57
CA LYS A 83 -0.54 18.47 14.86
C LYS A 83 0.51 18.80 15.92
N ALA A 84 1.66 18.12 15.91
CA ALA A 84 2.73 18.32 16.88
C ALA A 84 3.37 19.73 16.83
N TYR A 85 3.19 20.43 15.70
CA TYR A 85 3.76 21.77 15.46
C TYR A 85 2.74 22.90 15.65
N CYS A 86 1.45 22.57 15.87
CA CYS A 86 0.39 23.53 16.10
C CYS A 86 0.23 23.80 17.61
N HIS A 87 0.39 25.05 18.05
CA HIS A 87 0.14 25.42 19.44
C HIS A 87 -1.37 25.65 19.69
N GLU A 88 -1.93 24.89 20.64
CA GLU A 88 -3.20 25.12 21.38
C GLU A 88 -4.57 24.78 20.76
N THR A 89 -4.70 24.11 19.61
CA THR A 89 -6.05 23.78 19.10
C THR A 89 -6.21 22.34 18.60
N ASN A 90 -7.17 21.62 19.19
CA ASN A 90 -7.74 20.37 18.65
C ASN A 90 -8.61 20.62 17.40
N ASP A 91 -8.50 21.79 16.76
CA ASP A 91 -9.29 22.14 15.58
C ASP A 91 -8.58 21.53 14.37
N LEU A 92 -9.03 20.34 13.97
CA LEU A 92 -8.52 19.57 12.81
C LEU A 92 -8.35 20.47 11.57
N ILE A 93 -9.24 21.45 11.43
CA ILE A 93 -9.29 22.43 10.36
C ILE A 93 -8.07 23.36 10.37
N GLU A 94 -7.50 23.72 11.53
CA GLU A 94 -6.32 24.58 11.66
C GLU A 94 -5.04 23.85 11.23
N ILE A 95 -4.95 22.58 11.60
CA ILE A 95 -3.85 21.69 11.26
C ILE A 95 -3.83 21.43 9.74
N ILE A 96 -5.01 21.24 9.14
CA ILE A 96 -5.19 21.07 7.69
C ILE A 96 -4.67 22.27 6.90
N THR A 97 -4.87 23.49 7.40
CA THR A 97 -4.53 24.69 6.62
C THR A 97 -3.06 25.03 6.66
N GLN A 98 -2.37 24.65 7.74
CA GLN A 98 -0.92 24.72 7.78
C GLN A 98 -0.32 23.78 6.72
N LEU A 99 -0.87 22.57 6.58
CA LEU A 99 -0.43 21.56 5.60
C LEU A 99 -0.49 22.00 4.14
N GLN A 100 -1.29 22.99 3.73
CA GLN A 100 -1.52 23.25 2.29
C GLN A 100 -0.32 23.81 1.50
N HIS A 101 0.88 23.92 2.07
CA HIS A 101 2.05 24.51 1.43
C HIS A 101 3.01 23.50 0.77
N TYR A 102 2.51 22.39 0.23
CA TYR A 102 3.37 21.40 -0.46
C TYR A 102 3.70 21.73 -1.90
N GLY A 103 5.01 21.80 -2.14
CA GLY A 103 5.62 21.76 -3.46
C GLY A 103 5.59 23.12 -4.14
N GLY A 104 6.75 23.60 -4.59
CA GLY A 104 6.90 24.84 -5.36
C GLY A 104 6.19 24.88 -6.72
N LYS A 105 5.13 24.07 -6.90
CA LYS A 105 4.14 24.04 -7.97
C LYS A 105 2.77 23.52 -7.46
N THR A 106 2.16 24.19 -6.47
CA THR A 106 0.67 24.33 -6.34
C THR A 106 0.29 25.49 -5.42
N ASN A 107 -0.74 26.33 -5.61
CA ASN A 107 -2.01 26.31 -6.35
C ASN A 107 -3.15 25.53 -5.67
N LEU A 108 -3.53 25.96 -4.46
CA LEU A 108 -4.87 26.00 -3.82
C LEU A 108 -4.61 26.20 -2.31
N ILE A 109 -4.58 27.46 -1.84
CA ILE A 109 -4.48 27.81 -0.41
C ILE A 109 -5.78 28.46 0.08
N ASP A 110 -6.37 27.91 1.14
CA ASP A 110 -7.55 28.48 1.76
C ASP A 110 -7.26 29.78 2.49
N PHE A 111 -7.88 30.84 2.02
CA PHE A 111 -7.81 32.16 2.63
C PHE A 111 -9.19 32.67 3.06
N THR A 112 -10.16 31.77 3.23
CA THR A 112 -11.53 32.08 3.65
C THR A 112 -11.65 32.96 4.87
N THR A 113 -10.65 32.87 5.73
CA THR A 113 -10.60 33.63 6.97
C THR A 113 -9.74 34.90 6.87
N ASP A 114 -8.96 35.09 5.79
CA ASP A 114 -8.13 36.27 5.56
C ASP A 114 -7.87 36.59 4.07
N HIS A 115 -8.82 37.28 3.45
CA HIS A 115 -8.73 37.80 2.08
C HIS A 115 -7.47 38.65 1.81
N LEU A 116 -6.83 39.23 2.83
CA LEU A 116 -5.62 40.04 2.68
C LEU A 116 -4.40 39.19 2.36
N ILE A 117 -4.35 37.95 2.86
CA ILE A 117 -3.30 36.99 2.52
C ILE A 117 -3.49 36.44 1.10
N ALA A 118 -4.74 36.22 0.66
CA ALA A 118 -5.05 35.91 -0.74
C ALA A 118 -4.54 37.00 -1.70
N ILE A 119 -4.83 38.27 -1.37
CA ILE A 119 -4.34 39.42 -2.13
C ILE A 119 -2.81 39.46 -2.12
N PHE A 120 -2.18 39.22 -0.97
CA PHE A 120 -0.72 39.18 -0.87
C PHE A 120 -0.12 38.18 -1.87
N PHE A 121 -0.59 36.93 -1.88
CA PHE A 121 -0.05 35.90 -2.77
C PHE A 121 -0.40 36.11 -4.25
N ALA A 122 -1.57 36.66 -4.56
CA ALA A 122 -1.93 37.04 -5.93
C ALA A 122 -1.05 38.20 -6.45
N CYS A 123 -0.50 39.03 -5.55
CA CYS A 123 0.38 40.13 -5.89
C CYS A 123 1.88 39.78 -5.84
N ASP A 124 2.32 38.92 -4.92
CA ASP A 124 3.73 38.54 -4.68
C ASP A 124 4.17 37.31 -5.50
N SER A 125 3.38 36.90 -6.50
CA SER A 125 3.70 35.72 -7.31
C SER A 125 4.96 35.91 -8.17
N SER A 126 5.86 34.92 -8.10
CA SER A 126 7.21 34.93 -8.69
C SER A 126 7.25 34.90 -10.23
N ALA A 127 6.14 34.63 -10.91
CA ALA A 127 6.12 34.40 -12.37
C ALA A 127 6.34 35.69 -13.19
N SER A 128 5.86 36.85 -12.73
CA SER A 128 6.18 38.18 -13.29
C SER A 128 5.30 39.22 -12.61
N ILE A 129 5.86 40.31 -12.07
CA ILE A 129 5.05 41.46 -11.62
C ILE A 129 4.28 42.13 -12.78
N LYS A 130 4.60 41.75 -14.03
CA LYS A 130 4.01 42.30 -15.26
C LYS A 130 2.76 41.56 -15.71
N GLU A 131 2.46 40.41 -15.12
CA GLU A 131 1.25 39.63 -15.38
C GLU A 131 0.22 39.87 -14.29
N ASP A 132 -1.06 39.76 -14.66
CA ASP A 132 -2.16 39.90 -13.74
C ASP A 132 -2.11 38.79 -12.68
N GLY A 133 -2.41 39.15 -11.43
CA GLY A 133 -2.70 38.19 -10.37
C GLY A 133 -4.09 37.61 -10.54
N ARG A 134 -4.35 36.44 -9.97
CA ARG A 134 -5.67 35.80 -10.01
C ARG A 134 -6.02 35.25 -8.62
N ILE A 135 -7.28 35.42 -8.24
CA ILE A 135 -7.91 34.78 -7.09
C ILE A 135 -9.11 34.00 -7.63
N ILE A 136 -9.23 32.72 -7.29
CA ILE A 136 -10.38 31.89 -7.68
C ILE A 136 -11.34 31.76 -6.49
N LEU A 137 -12.63 31.83 -6.78
CA LEU A 137 -13.73 31.70 -5.84
C LEU A 137 -14.50 30.42 -6.17
N LEU A 138 -14.84 29.65 -5.13
CA LEU A 138 -15.63 28.43 -5.22
C LEU A 138 -17.05 28.70 -4.68
N GLU A 139 -18.08 28.09 -5.28
CA GLU A 139 -19.45 28.20 -4.78
C GLU A 139 -19.68 27.39 -3.49
N LYS A 140 -20.45 27.97 -2.57
CA LYS A 140 -20.82 27.34 -1.28
C LYS A 140 -21.81 26.20 -1.49
N LYS A 141 -21.41 24.96 -1.17
CA LYS A 141 -22.35 23.85 -0.94
C LYS A 141 -22.75 23.84 0.55
N GLU A 142 -24.04 23.68 0.84
CA GLU A 142 -24.72 24.09 2.09
C GLU A 142 -24.22 23.51 3.45
N GLU A 143 -23.22 22.62 3.51
CA GLU A 143 -23.04 21.74 4.69
C GLU A 143 -22.10 22.22 5.83
N ARG A 144 -21.44 23.38 5.78
CA ARG A 144 -20.46 23.77 6.84
C ARG A 144 -20.86 24.96 7.71
N LYS A 145 -22.01 24.89 8.39
CA LYS A 145 -22.54 26.05 9.15
C LYS A 145 -21.99 26.29 10.56
N ASN A 146 -21.24 25.39 11.20
CA ASN A 146 -21.12 25.43 12.67
C ASN A 146 -19.72 25.49 13.32
N GLN A 147 -18.63 25.84 12.63
CA GLN A 147 -17.28 25.72 13.23
C GLN A 147 -16.28 26.86 12.96
N ILE A 148 -16.71 28.09 12.69
CA ILE A 148 -15.77 29.21 12.43
C ILE A 148 -15.88 30.31 13.50
N LEU A 149 -14.78 30.52 14.24
CA LEU A 149 -14.54 31.68 15.13
C LEU A 149 -13.49 32.59 14.49
N TYR A 150 -13.66 33.91 14.60
CA TYR A 150 -12.79 34.92 13.99
C TYR A 150 -11.49 35.17 14.79
N PRO A 151 -10.30 35.18 14.16
CA PRO A 151 -9.05 35.50 14.85
C PRO A 151 -8.89 37.01 15.10
N GLN A 152 -8.43 37.37 16.30
CA GLN A 152 -8.42 38.76 16.81
C GLN A 152 -7.04 39.47 16.69
N ASN A 153 -5.97 38.83 16.18
CA ASN A 153 -4.60 39.39 16.24
C ASN A 153 -3.67 39.03 15.04
N PRO A 154 -2.89 39.97 14.43
CA PRO A 154 -2.10 39.73 13.22
C PRO A 154 -0.96 38.72 13.32
N ARG A 155 -0.29 38.64 14.48
CA ARG A 155 0.81 37.68 14.72
C ARG A 155 0.32 36.23 14.81
N ASN A 156 -0.96 36.02 15.11
CA ASN A 156 -1.57 34.69 15.21
C ASN A 156 -2.38 34.33 13.93
N ARG A 157 -2.39 35.19 12.89
CA ARG A 157 -3.13 34.95 11.63
C ARG A 157 -2.51 33.85 10.76
N VAL A 158 -1.20 33.64 10.88
CA VAL A 158 -0.50 32.54 10.18
C VAL A 158 -0.90 31.19 10.80
N ILE A 159 -1.30 31.21 12.07
CA ILE A 159 -1.66 30.01 12.86
C ILE A 159 -3.12 29.63 12.61
N ALA A 160 -4.05 30.59 12.63
CA ALA A 160 -5.50 30.38 12.53
C ALA A 160 -6.07 30.20 11.10
N GLN A 161 -5.27 29.71 10.15
CA GLN A 161 -5.77 29.46 8.79
C GLN A 161 -6.73 28.26 8.86
N LYS A 162 -7.91 28.34 8.22
CA LYS A 162 -8.93 27.28 8.19
C LYS A 162 -9.12 26.70 6.78
N SER A 163 -9.20 25.38 6.73
CA SER A 163 -9.25 24.43 5.60
C SER A 163 -10.29 24.64 4.49
N VAL A 164 -9.91 24.23 3.27
CA VAL A 164 -10.62 23.20 2.48
C VAL A 164 -9.62 22.13 2.03
N PHE A 165 -9.52 21.03 2.78
CA PHE A 165 -9.15 19.75 2.19
C PHE A 165 -10.37 19.21 1.45
N VAL A 166 -10.10 18.84 0.19
CA VAL A 166 -10.57 17.61 -0.45
C VAL A 166 -12.09 17.47 -0.64
N ARG A 167 -12.54 17.44 -1.91
CA ARG A 167 -13.50 16.44 -2.47
C ARG A 167 -13.73 16.73 -3.97
N HIS A 168 -13.91 15.77 -4.89
CA HIS A 168 -14.57 14.45 -4.89
C HIS A 168 -13.80 13.44 -5.82
N PRO A 169 -14.01 12.10 -5.73
CA PRO A 169 -13.24 11.00 -6.37
C PRO A 169 -12.99 10.99 -7.89
N ASN A 170 -13.42 12.01 -8.62
CA ASN A 170 -13.43 12.01 -10.09
C ASN A 170 -12.46 13.02 -10.74
N GLY A 171 -11.48 13.54 -10.00
CA GLY A 171 -10.33 14.26 -10.55
C GLY A 171 -10.64 15.55 -11.32
N TYR A 172 -10.06 16.65 -10.83
CA TYR A 172 -9.96 17.97 -11.48
C TYR A 172 -11.21 18.85 -11.48
N LEU A 173 -11.01 20.15 -11.18
CA LEU A 173 -12.02 21.19 -11.41
C LEU A 173 -11.93 21.72 -12.84
N GLY A 174 -13.07 21.86 -13.50
CA GLY A 174 -13.19 22.49 -14.81
C GLY A 174 -13.26 24.02 -14.72
N PRO A 175 -12.86 24.76 -15.78
CA PRO A 175 -12.88 26.23 -15.80
C PRO A 175 -14.29 26.85 -15.67
N ASN A 176 -15.34 26.04 -15.82
CA ASN A 176 -16.74 26.47 -15.68
C ASN A 176 -17.31 26.25 -14.27
N GLU A 177 -16.53 25.68 -13.35
CA GLU A 177 -16.96 25.34 -11.98
C GLU A 177 -16.45 26.37 -10.95
N VAL A 178 -15.83 27.47 -11.41
CA VAL A 178 -15.12 28.43 -10.59
C VAL A 178 -15.31 29.87 -11.08
N GLU A 179 -15.38 30.85 -10.18
CA GLU A 179 -15.32 32.28 -10.51
C GLU A 179 -13.88 32.80 -10.31
N ILE A 180 -13.42 33.76 -11.12
CA ILE A 180 -12.03 34.26 -11.05
C ILE A 180 -12.01 35.79 -10.96
N ILE A 181 -11.39 36.32 -9.89
CA ILE A 181 -11.05 37.73 -9.76
C ILE A 181 -9.63 37.95 -10.29
N THR A 182 -9.51 38.85 -11.27
CA THR A 182 -8.22 39.24 -11.83
C THR A 182 -7.71 40.50 -11.13
N ILE A 183 -6.49 40.44 -10.58
CA ILE A 183 -5.76 41.59 -10.05
C ILE A 183 -4.85 42.13 -11.16
N PRO A 184 -5.15 43.30 -11.73
CA PRO A 184 -4.31 43.88 -12.78
C PRO A 184 -2.86 44.03 -12.35
N ALA A 185 -1.91 43.69 -13.22
CA ALA A 185 -0.47 43.77 -12.96
C ALA A 185 -0.05 45.13 -12.38
N ARG A 186 -0.65 46.22 -12.89
CA ARG A 186 -0.43 47.60 -12.44
C ARG A 186 -0.76 47.84 -10.97
N LEU A 187 -1.62 47.01 -10.36
CA LEU A 187 -2.09 47.14 -8.98
C LEU A 187 -1.36 46.23 -7.98
N LYS A 188 -0.56 45.26 -8.45
CA LYS A 188 0.18 44.32 -7.58
C LYS A 188 1.10 45.04 -6.59
N LEU A 189 1.99 45.91 -7.07
CA LEU A 189 2.92 46.64 -6.19
C LEU A 189 2.21 47.64 -5.24
N PRO A 190 1.21 48.42 -5.68
CA PRO A 190 0.36 49.21 -4.79
C PRO A 190 -0.32 48.38 -3.69
N LEU A 191 -0.86 47.21 -4.03
CA LEU A 191 -1.51 46.29 -3.08
C LEU A 191 -0.51 45.75 -2.07
N LEU A 192 0.68 45.28 -2.49
CA LEU A 192 1.73 44.83 -1.56
C LEU A 192 2.17 45.95 -0.60
N THR A 193 2.27 47.18 -1.09
CA THR A 193 2.60 48.35 -0.26
C THR A 193 1.51 48.65 0.75
N TYR A 194 0.24 48.57 0.33
CA TYR A 194 -0.93 48.74 1.18
C TYR A 194 -0.96 47.68 2.29
N LEU A 195 -0.79 46.40 1.94
CA LEU A 195 -0.77 45.27 2.86
C LEU A 195 0.35 45.41 3.91
N ARG A 196 1.56 45.78 3.47
CA ARG A 196 2.68 46.03 4.39
C ARG A 196 2.40 47.17 5.35
N LYS A 197 1.89 48.29 4.84
CA LYS A 197 1.71 49.52 5.62
C LYS A 197 0.56 49.43 6.62
N TYR A 198 -0.58 48.87 6.22
CA TYR A 198 -1.81 48.91 7.03
C TYR A 198 -2.11 47.60 7.75
N HIS A 199 -1.57 46.48 7.27
CA HIS A 199 -1.86 45.15 7.82
C HIS A 199 -0.60 44.44 8.32
N GLY A 200 0.60 45.03 8.13
CA GLY A 200 1.86 44.47 8.59
C GLY A 200 2.27 43.19 7.86
N ILE A 201 1.67 42.91 6.71
CA ILE A 201 1.85 41.73 5.86
C ILE A 201 3.02 42.00 4.89
N SER A 202 4.07 41.18 4.95
CA SER A 202 5.25 41.31 4.08
C SER A 202 5.88 39.95 3.79
N THR A 203 6.63 39.87 2.69
CA THR A 203 7.41 38.69 2.29
C THR A 203 8.28 38.18 3.44
N GLU A 204 9.07 39.03 4.11
CA GLU A 204 9.95 38.62 5.21
C GLU A 204 9.20 37.97 6.39
N LYS A 205 8.00 38.46 6.73
CA LYS A 205 7.20 37.91 7.85
C LYS A 205 6.45 36.64 7.46
N ILE A 206 5.97 36.55 6.23
CA ILE A 206 5.25 35.38 5.75
C ILE A 206 6.21 34.23 5.45
N TYR A 207 7.36 34.50 4.84
CA TYR A 207 8.23 33.45 4.30
C TYR A 207 9.03 32.70 5.37
N ASN A 208 9.41 33.32 6.49
CA ASN A 208 10.22 32.66 7.52
C ASN A 208 9.45 31.55 8.27
N ASP A 209 8.21 31.80 8.67
CA ASP A 209 7.35 30.81 9.35
C ASP A 209 6.91 29.71 8.36
N LEU A 210 6.71 30.09 7.10
CA LEU A 210 6.23 29.21 6.04
C LEU A 210 7.32 28.25 5.51
N HIS A 211 8.57 28.70 5.35
CA HIS A 211 9.62 27.86 4.77
C HIS A 211 10.08 26.73 5.69
N GLY A 212 10.13 26.95 7.01
CA GLY A 212 10.45 25.89 7.97
C GLY A 212 9.42 24.76 7.95
N PHE A 213 8.14 25.13 7.95
CA PHE A 213 7.02 24.20 7.81
C PHE A 213 7.03 23.46 6.47
N ILE A 214 7.19 24.19 5.35
CA ILE A 214 7.28 23.60 3.99
C ILE A 214 8.41 22.58 3.88
N ILE A 215 9.58 22.91 4.43
CA ILE A 215 10.75 22.06 4.35
C ILE A 215 10.52 20.76 5.14
N ASN A 216 10.05 20.86 6.38
CA ASN A 216 9.72 19.68 7.21
C ASN A 216 8.70 18.80 6.50
N GLN A 217 7.61 19.39 6.05
CA GLN A 217 6.53 18.65 5.42
C GLN A 217 6.93 17.99 4.09
N ARG A 218 7.71 18.66 3.25
CA ARG A 218 8.29 18.05 2.04
C ARG A 218 9.15 16.83 2.35
N PHE A 219 9.82 16.78 3.49
CA PHE A 219 10.55 15.59 3.91
C PHE A 219 9.60 14.42 4.19
N HIS A 220 8.50 14.66 4.91
CA HIS A 220 7.45 13.65 5.16
C HIS A 220 6.82 13.16 3.85
N GLU A 221 6.38 14.07 2.96
CA GLU A 221 5.85 13.71 1.62
C GLU A 221 6.86 12.85 0.83
N SER A 222 8.14 13.22 0.86
CA SER A 222 9.18 12.48 0.15
C SER A 222 9.42 11.10 0.78
N ALA A 223 9.29 10.98 2.10
CA ALA A 223 9.43 9.71 2.80
C ALA A 223 8.32 8.73 2.38
N TYR A 224 7.06 9.18 2.42
CA TYR A 224 5.91 8.40 1.98
C TYR A 224 5.99 8.02 0.49
N LEU A 225 6.42 8.96 -0.37
CA LEU A 225 6.58 8.67 -1.79
C LEU A 225 7.61 7.56 -2.05
N GLU A 226 8.73 7.61 -1.34
CA GLU A 226 9.73 6.54 -1.42
C GLU A 226 9.21 5.24 -0.80
N PHE A 227 8.47 5.27 0.31
CA PHE A 227 7.82 4.09 0.87
C PHE A 227 6.91 3.39 -0.14
N HIS A 228 5.99 4.11 -0.78
CA HIS A 228 5.09 3.51 -1.77
C HIS A 228 5.81 3.02 -3.03
N ARG A 229 6.88 3.68 -3.47
CA ARG A 229 7.74 3.14 -4.54
C ARG A 229 8.38 1.82 -4.14
N GLY A 230 8.73 1.68 -2.87
CA GLY A 230 9.20 0.43 -2.29
C GLY A 230 8.12 -0.66 -2.37
N LEU A 231 6.90 -0.35 -1.95
CA LEU A 231 5.75 -1.28 -2.03
C LEU A 231 5.49 -1.72 -3.47
N THR A 232 5.43 -0.79 -4.42
CA THR A 232 5.23 -1.14 -5.84
C THR A 232 6.32 -2.06 -6.37
N ALA A 233 7.58 -1.79 -6.03
CA ALA A 233 8.70 -2.65 -6.42
C ALA A 233 8.55 -4.03 -5.78
N GLN A 234 8.22 -4.11 -4.49
CA GLN A 234 8.02 -5.36 -3.77
C GLN A 234 6.86 -6.18 -4.33
N LEU A 235 5.71 -5.57 -4.63
CA LEU A 235 4.55 -6.27 -5.21
C LEU A 235 4.82 -6.78 -6.63
N SER A 236 5.74 -6.16 -7.38
CA SER A 236 6.07 -6.60 -8.72
C SER A 236 6.68 -8.01 -8.78
N VAL A 237 7.12 -8.57 -7.64
CA VAL A 237 7.61 -9.96 -7.55
C VAL A 237 6.53 -10.99 -7.90
N TYR A 238 5.25 -10.64 -7.73
CA TYR A 238 4.12 -11.51 -8.09
C TYR A 238 3.82 -11.48 -9.59
N ALA A 239 4.38 -10.52 -10.33
CA ALA A 239 4.20 -10.42 -11.78
C ALA A 239 5.20 -11.26 -12.59
N THR A 240 6.16 -11.92 -11.92
CA THR A 240 7.21 -12.72 -12.57
C THR A 240 7.49 -13.99 -11.78
N GLU A 241 7.80 -15.09 -12.47
CA GLU A 241 8.29 -16.32 -11.86
C GLU A 241 9.82 -16.42 -11.91
N ILE A 242 10.50 -15.48 -12.57
CA ILE A 242 11.93 -15.50 -12.81
C ILE A 242 12.68 -15.07 -11.53
N PRO A 243 13.50 -15.95 -10.90
CA PRO A 243 14.16 -15.65 -9.63
C PRO A 243 15.02 -14.38 -9.66
N GLU A 244 15.74 -14.13 -10.75
CA GLU A 244 16.61 -12.95 -10.88
C GLU A 244 15.80 -11.63 -10.92
N GLU A 245 14.62 -11.66 -11.54
CA GLU A 245 13.73 -10.49 -11.58
C GLU A 245 13.10 -10.23 -10.21
N LYS A 246 12.71 -11.29 -9.48
CA LYS A 246 12.24 -11.17 -8.10
C LYS A 246 13.32 -10.57 -7.20
N HIS A 247 14.55 -11.05 -7.31
CA HIS A 247 15.68 -10.53 -6.54
C HIS A 247 15.92 -9.04 -6.83
N ALA A 248 15.95 -8.64 -8.11
CA ALA A 248 16.12 -7.24 -8.49
C ALA A 248 14.98 -6.33 -8.00
N ALA A 249 13.75 -6.85 -7.95
CA ALA A 249 12.59 -6.14 -7.41
C ALA A 249 12.73 -5.89 -5.90
N PHE A 250 13.18 -6.89 -5.12
CA PHE A 250 13.47 -6.71 -3.70
C PHE A 250 14.61 -5.72 -3.43
N GLU A 251 15.71 -5.76 -4.20
CA GLU A 251 16.80 -4.78 -4.09
C GLU A 251 16.29 -3.34 -4.27
N LYS A 252 15.45 -3.14 -5.29
CA LYS A 252 14.84 -1.84 -5.58
C LYS A 252 13.88 -1.40 -4.48
N ALA A 253 13.10 -2.33 -3.92
CA ALA A 253 12.21 -2.06 -2.80
C ALA A 253 13.00 -1.58 -1.57
N ILE A 254 14.08 -2.30 -1.23
CA ILE A 254 14.97 -1.95 -0.11
C ILE A 254 15.64 -0.59 -0.28
N GLU A 255 16.06 -0.24 -1.51
CA GLU A 255 16.62 1.08 -1.80
C GLU A 255 15.59 2.19 -1.48
N HIS A 256 14.36 2.01 -1.93
CA HIS A 256 13.28 2.96 -1.71
C HIS A 256 12.89 3.06 -0.23
N TYR A 257 12.71 1.95 0.48
CA TYR A 257 12.45 1.98 1.92
C TYR A 257 13.60 2.60 2.71
N SER A 258 14.86 2.35 2.31
CA SER A 258 16.02 2.97 2.96
C SER A 258 16.06 4.49 2.78
N ARG A 259 15.61 4.99 1.63
CA ARG A 259 15.44 6.43 1.41
C ARG A 259 14.29 6.99 2.24
N ALA A 260 13.18 6.25 2.35
CA ALA A 260 12.05 6.62 3.21
C ALA A 260 12.50 6.75 4.68
N LEU A 261 13.17 5.74 5.22
CA LEU A 261 13.68 5.71 6.60
C LEU A 261 14.77 6.74 6.87
N LYS A 262 15.57 7.12 5.85
CA LYS A 262 16.52 8.23 5.97
C LYS A 262 15.81 9.59 6.11
N LEU A 263 14.66 9.75 5.47
CA LEU A 263 13.85 10.97 5.53
C LEU A 263 13.00 11.01 6.81
N LYS A 264 12.45 9.86 7.20
CA LYS A 264 11.59 9.66 8.37
C LYS A 264 11.97 8.35 9.09
N PRO A 265 12.88 8.38 10.08
CA PRO A 265 13.35 7.19 10.78
C PRO A 265 12.28 6.50 11.65
N ASP A 266 11.23 7.23 12.03
CA ASP A 266 10.11 6.79 12.87
C ASP A 266 8.90 6.35 12.02
N LEU A 267 9.16 5.62 10.94
CA LEU A 267 8.14 5.05 10.05
C LEU A 267 8.15 3.51 10.17
N PRO A 268 7.41 2.92 11.14
CA PRO A 268 7.49 1.49 11.44
C PRO A 268 7.13 0.62 10.23
N GLU A 269 6.17 1.04 9.41
CA GLU A 269 5.75 0.33 8.20
C GLU A 269 6.92 0.18 7.21
N ALA A 270 7.71 1.24 7.02
CA ALA A 270 8.88 1.17 6.14
C ALA A 270 9.96 0.23 6.68
N SER A 271 10.13 0.15 8.00
CA SER A 271 11.00 -0.85 8.64
C SER A 271 10.45 -2.26 8.45
N ILE A 272 9.17 -2.50 8.71
CA ILE A 272 8.52 -3.82 8.53
C ILE A 272 8.70 -4.31 7.08
N HIS A 273 8.31 -3.49 6.10
CA HIS A 273 8.39 -3.88 4.69
C HIS A 273 9.82 -4.06 4.20
N ARG A 274 10.76 -3.23 4.66
CA ARG A 274 12.18 -3.43 4.36
C ARG A 274 12.73 -4.71 4.98
N GLY A 275 12.33 -5.02 6.21
CA GLY A 275 12.65 -6.27 6.89
C GLY A 275 12.13 -7.50 6.13
N VAL A 276 10.88 -7.47 5.66
CA VAL A 276 10.30 -8.53 4.80
C VAL A 276 11.07 -8.69 3.49
N ALA A 277 11.49 -7.58 2.87
CA ALA A 277 12.29 -7.63 1.65
C ALA A 277 13.70 -8.22 1.91
N TYR A 278 14.36 -7.85 3.01
CA TYR A 278 15.63 -8.48 3.42
C TYR A 278 15.47 -9.97 3.70
N PHE A 279 14.40 -10.37 4.41
CA PHE A 279 14.09 -11.77 4.68
C PHE A 279 13.89 -12.57 3.39
N SER A 280 13.17 -12.01 2.42
CA SER A 280 12.95 -12.61 1.11
C SER A 280 14.25 -12.79 0.29
N MET A 281 15.29 -11.98 0.57
CA MET A 281 16.63 -12.13 -0.01
C MET A 281 17.57 -13.00 0.84
N GLY A 282 17.10 -13.56 1.97
CA GLY A 282 17.91 -14.37 2.89
C GLY A 282 18.84 -13.55 3.79
N ASP A 283 18.69 -12.24 3.86
CA ASP A 283 19.47 -11.37 4.75
C ASP A 283 18.77 -11.24 6.12
N PHE A 284 18.88 -12.32 6.91
CA PHE A 284 18.24 -12.40 8.22
C PHE A 284 18.72 -11.32 9.21
N GLY A 285 19.97 -10.87 9.08
CA GLY A 285 20.56 -9.89 9.99
C GLY A 285 19.88 -8.53 9.87
N HIS A 286 19.84 -7.97 8.65
CA HIS A 286 19.16 -6.69 8.42
C HIS A 286 17.65 -6.79 8.63
N ALA A 287 17.04 -7.94 8.33
CA ALA A 287 15.63 -8.17 8.60
C ALA A 287 15.31 -8.06 10.10
N ILE A 288 16.08 -8.75 10.96
CA ILE A 288 15.92 -8.69 12.42
C ILE A 288 16.13 -7.26 12.94
N ASP A 289 17.15 -6.55 12.46
CA ASP A 289 17.41 -5.16 12.87
C ASP A 289 16.21 -4.24 12.53
N ASP A 290 15.61 -4.41 11.35
CA ASP A 290 14.43 -3.65 10.95
C ASP A 290 13.19 -3.97 11.79
N PHE A 291 12.94 -5.26 12.10
CA PHE A 291 11.83 -5.63 12.98
C PHE A 291 12.06 -5.18 14.42
N ASN A 292 13.30 -5.17 14.91
CA ASN A 292 13.64 -4.58 16.21
C ASN A 292 13.27 -3.09 16.25
N ASN A 293 13.67 -2.33 15.23
CA ASN A 293 13.31 -0.91 15.13
C ASN A 293 11.79 -0.71 15.08
N ALA A 294 11.07 -1.54 14.31
CA ALA A 294 9.62 -1.46 14.22
C ALA A 294 8.93 -1.76 15.56
N ILE A 295 9.44 -2.74 16.34
CA ILE A 295 8.95 -3.05 17.69
C ILE A 295 9.26 -1.94 18.69
N GLU A 296 10.40 -1.27 18.58
CA GLU A 296 10.69 -0.09 19.42
C GLU A 296 9.69 1.05 19.18
N LEU A 297 9.20 1.20 17.94
CA LEU A 297 8.22 2.22 17.55
C LEU A 297 6.79 1.81 17.89
N ASP A 298 6.41 0.55 17.67
CA ASP A 298 5.09 0.00 17.97
C ASP A 298 5.16 -1.35 18.69
N PRO A 299 5.41 -1.35 20.01
CA PRO A 299 5.63 -2.58 20.78
C PRO A 299 4.37 -3.43 20.99
N ASN A 300 3.18 -2.92 20.64
CA ASN A 300 1.90 -3.60 20.83
C ASN A 300 1.34 -4.23 19.55
N ASN A 301 2.05 -4.11 18.43
CA ASN A 301 1.65 -4.73 17.18
C ASN A 301 2.12 -6.19 17.14
N ALA A 302 1.17 -7.11 17.28
CA ALA A 302 1.41 -8.56 17.30
C ALA A 302 2.05 -9.05 15.99
N ASP A 303 1.66 -8.49 14.84
CA ASP A 303 2.11 -8.93 13.52
C ASP A 303 3.63 -8.79 13.35
N ILE A 304 4.24 -7.76 13.96
CA ILE A 304 5.69 -7.56 13.89
C ILE A 304 6.43 -8.71 14.60
N TYR A 305 5.90 -9.18 15.73
CA TYR A 305 6.47 -10.33 16.44
C TYR A 305 6.27 -11.64 15.66
N ILE A 306 5.11 -11.84 15.02
CA ILE A 306 4.89 -13.02 14.15
C ILE A 306 5.93 -13.04 13.03
N ILE A 307 6.07 -11.94 12.29
CA ILE A 307 6.97 -11.88 11.14
C ILE A 307 8.44 -12.00 11.60
N ARG A 308 8.83 -11.37 12.71
CA ARG A 308 10.19 -11.54 13.27
C ARG A 308 10.45 -12.97 13.75
N SER A 309 9.43 -13.67 14.25
CA SER A 309 9.52 -15.09 14.59
C SER A 309 9.87 -15.92 13.36
N ASP A 310 9.19 -15.70 12.23
CA ASP A 310 9.46 -16.41 10.98
C ASP A 310 10.90 -16.16 10.49
N VAL A 311 11.41 -14.94 10.67
CA VAL A 311 12.82 -14.62 10.36
C VAL A 311 13.79 -15.32 11.31
N HIS A 312 13.45 -15.39 12.60
CA HIS A 312 14.23 -16.16 13.58
C HIS A 312 14.26 -17.65 13.23
N LEU A 313 13.15 -18.24 12.78
CA LEU A 313 13.09 -19.63 12.31
C LEU A 313 13.97 -19.85 11.07
N GLY A 314 13.85 -18.99 10.06
CA GLY A 314 14.70 -19.04 8.86
C GLY A 314 16.21 -18.92 9.18
N ASN A 315 16.56 -18.23 10.27
CA ASN A 315 17.92 -18.10 10.77
C ASN A 315 18.34 -19.20 11.78
N GLY A 316 17.45 -20.16 12.09
CA GLY A 316 17.70 -21.26 13.05
C GLY A 316 17.65 -20.87 14.54
N ASN A 317 17.13 -19.69 14.87
CA ASN A 317 17.02 -19.15 16.22
C ASN A 317 15.67 -19.51 16.87
N TYR A 318 15.41 -20.81 17.06
CA TYR A 318 14.12 -21.31 17.52
C TYR A 318 13.64 -20.74 18.86
N ASP A 319 14.54 -20.58 19.84
CA ASP A 319 14.19 -20.03 21.15
C ASP A 319 13.64 -18.59 21.04
N LEU A 320 14.28 -17.75 20.22
CA LEU A 320 13.84 -16.36 19.99
C LEU A 320 12.52 -16.30 19.22
N ALA A 321 12.32 -17.20 18.25
CA ALA A 321 11.03 -17.31 17.57
C ALA A 321 9.90 -17.67 18.55
N MET A 322 10.16 -18.57 19.51
CA MET A 322 9.16 -18.94 20.52
C MET A 322 8.82 -17.78 21.46
N GLU A 323 9.83 -17.00 21.87
CA GLU A 323 9.60 -15.80 22.69
C GLU A 323 8.69 -14.80 21.98
N ASP A 324 8.91 -14.59 20.68
CA ASP A 324 8.12 -13.68 19.86
C ASP A 324 6.69 -14.19 19.61
N PHE A 325 6.48 -15.48 19.32
CA PHE A 325 5.12 -16.02 19.23
C PHE A 325 4.39 -15.93 20.57
N MET A 326 5.05 -16.19 21.69
CA MET A 326 4.45 -16.01 23.02
C MET A 326 4.05 -14.55 23.23
N LYS A 327 4.87 -13.60 22.77
CA LYS A 327 4.55 -12.18 22.86
C LYS A 327 3.37 -11.80 21.97
N ALA A 328 3.32 -12.31 20.73
CA ALA A 328 2.21 -12.11 19.82
C ALA A 328 0.89 -12.63 20.42
N ILE A 329 0.89 -13.83 21.01
CA ILE A 329 -0.28 -14.42 21.69
C ILE A 329 -0.69 -13.59 22.92
N GLU A 330 0.27 -13.04 23.68
CA GLU A 330 -0.05 -12.15 24.80
C GLU A 330 -0.79 -10.89 24.32
N LEU A 331 -0.37 -10.34 23.19
CA LEU A 331 -0.95 -9.12 22.60
C LEU A 331 -2.31 -9.38 21.94
N ASN A 332 -2.44 -10.50 21.21
CA ASN A 332 -3.66 -10.85 20.48
C ASN A 332 -3.99 -12.35 20.61
N PRO A 333 -4.54 -12.80 21.75
CA PRO A 333 -4.75 -14.22 22.03
C PRO A 333 -5.84 -14.90 21.17
N ASP A 334 -6.70 -14.10 20.53
CA ASP A 334 -7.83 -14.58 19.71
C ASP A 334 -7.49 -14.64 18.21
N ASP A 335 -6.25 -14.31 17.84
CA ASP A 335 -5.77 -14.40 16.47
C ASP A 335 -5.38 -15.84 16.13
N ALA A 336 -6.13 -16.45 15.22
CA ALA A 336 -5.90 -17.82 14.78
C ALA A 336 -4.56 -17.97 14.04
N ASP A 337 -4.10 -16.94 13.32
CA ASP A 337 -2.95 -17.02 12.44
C ASP A 337 -1.65 -17.19 13.25
N ILE A 338 -1.59 -16.60 14.45
CA ILE A 338 -0.45 -16.76 15.38
C ILE A 338 -0.23 -18.22 15.76
N TYR A 339 -1.32 -18.95 16.04
CA TYR A 339 -1.24 -20.37 16.38
C TYR A 339 -0.88 -21.22 15.14
N ILE A 340 -1.31 -20.83 13.93
CA ILE A 340 -0.85 -21.49 12.70
C ILE A 340 0.66 -21.34 12.55
N HIS A 341 1.20 -20.13 12.65
CA HIS A 341 2.64 -19.88 12.50
C HIS A 341 3.47 -20.61 13.56
N ARG A 342 3.05 -20.56 14.83
CA ARG A 342 3.74 -21.31 15.90
C ARG A 342 3.62 -22.83 15.72
N GLY A 343 2.46 -23.30 15.25
CA GLY A 343 2.25 -24.71 14.93
C GLY A 343 3.21 -25.20 13.84
N TYR A 344 3.40 -24.43 12.76
CA TYR A 344 4.42 -24.72 11.75
C TYR A 344 5.82 -24.77 12.33
N SER A 345 6.17 -23.82 13.20
CA SER A 345 7.46 -23.83 13.90
C SER A 345 7.69 -25.09 14.73
N TYR A 346 6.64 -25.63 15.35
CA TYR A 346 6.73 -26.91 16.05
C TYR A 346 6.95 -28.07 15.08
N LEU A 347 6.33 -28.06 13.89
CA LEU A 347 6.58 -29.08 12.87
C LEU A 347 8.03 -29.06 12.37
N GLU A 348 8.63 -27.89 12.16
CA GLU A 348 10.06 -27.77 11.79
C GLU A 348 11.02 -28.33 12.85
N GLN A 349 10.55 -28.40 14.10
CA GLN A 349 11.28 -28.96 15.23
C GLN A 349 10.85 -30.41 15.55
N ASP A 350 10.16 -31.08 14.63
CA ASP A 350 9.62 -32.45 14.78
C ASP A 350 8.68 -32.63 15.99
N ASN A 351 8.05 -31.55 16.48
CA ASN A 351 7.14 -31.54 17.64
C ASN A 351 5.66 -31.58 17.21
N SER A 352 5.25 -32.62 16.49
CA SER A 352 3.90 -32.72 15.91
C SER A 352 2.76 -32.63 16.94
N GLU A 353 2.96 -33.10 18.18
CA GLU A 353 1.93 -33.00 19.24
C GLU A 353 1.60 -31.55 19.61
N LEU A 354 2.63 -30.69 19.71
CA LEU A 354 2.46 -29.28 20.01
C LEU A 354 1.87 -28.53 18.81
N ALA A 355 2.30 -28.88 17.60
CA ALA A 355 1.73 -28.34 16.37
C ALA A 355 0.22 -28.63 16.27
N LEU A 356 -0.19 -29.88 16.49
CA LEU A 356 -1.60 -30.27 16.51
C LEU A 356 -2.41 -29.50 17.57
N ALA A 357 -1.84 -29.25 18.75
CA ALA A 357 -2.50 -28.46 19.79
C ALA A 357 -2.75 -27.01 19.33
N ASP A 358 -1.79 -26.40 18.64
CA ASP A 358 -1.92 -25.05 18.10
C ASP A 358 -2.89 -24.98 16.91
N PHE A 359 -2.83 -25.93 15.97
CA PHE A 359 -3.81 -26.00 14.88
C PHE A 359 -5.24 -26.23 15.40
N ASN A 360 -5.39 -27.04 16.45
CA ASN A 360 -6.67 -27.19 17.15
C ASN A 360 -7.18 -25.87 17.74
N GLN A 361 -6.28 -25.07 18.32
CA GLN A 361 -6.63 -23.77 18.89
C GLN A 361 -6.99 -22.76 17.79
N ALA A 362 -6.24 -22.73 16.67
CA ALA A 362 -6.57 -21.91 15.50
C ALA A 362 -7.97 -22.23 14.95
N ILE A 363 -8.29 -23.52 14.76
CA ILE A 363 -9.61 -23.98 14.30
C ILE A 363 -10.73 -23.63 15.31
N LYS A 364 -10.43 -23.68 16.61
CA LYS A 364 -11.40 -23.30 17.64
C LYS A 364 -11.72 -21.80 17.60
N LEU A 365 -10.72 -20.96 17.31
CA LEU A 365 -10.87 -19.52 17.18
C LEU A 365 -11.58 -19.14 15.87
N LYS A 366 -11.23 -19.82 14.77
CA LYS A 366 -11.77 -19.57 13.42
C LYS A 366 -12.22 -20.90 12.77
N PRO A 367 -13.44 -21.39 13.07
CA PRO A 367 -13.94 -22.67 12.57
C PRO A 367 -14.11 -22.75 11.04
N GLU A 368 -14.14 -21.62 10.35
CA GLU A 368 -14.22 -21.50 8.90
C GLU A 368 -12.84 -21.41 8.23
N TYR A 369 -11.74 -21.59 8.97
CA TYR A 369 -10.40 -21.49 8.43
C TYR A 369 -10.00 -22.77 7.68
N ALA A 370 -10.36 -22.87 6.40
CA ALA A 370 -10.11 -24.06 5.58
C ALA A 370 -8.64 -24.50 5.57
N ASP A 371 -7.70 -23.56 5.47
CA ASP A 371 -6.26 -23.88 5.45
C ASP A 371 -5.80 -24.51 6.77
N ALA A 372 -6.34 -24.08 7.92
CA ALA A 372 -6.01 -24.69 9.21
C ALA A 372 -6.38 -26.19 9.27
N TYR A 373 -7.50 -26.57 8.63
CA TYR A 373 -7.87 -27.98 8.49
C TYR A 373 -6.92 -28.73 7.57
N ILE A 374 -6.52 -28.14 6.44
CA ILE A 374 -5.51 -28.75 5.54
C ILE A 374 -4.22 -29.03 6.30
N ILE A 375 -3.69 -28.03 7.02
CA ILE A 375 -2.42 -28.13 7.73
C ILE A 375 -2.49 -29.18 8.86
N ARG A 376 -3.59 -29.21 9.61
CA ARG A 376 -3.78 -30.23 10.65
C ARG A 376 -3.96 -31.62 10.04
N GLY A 377 -4.68 -31.72 8.92
CA GLY A 377 -4.85 -32.95 8.16
C GLY A 377 -3.53 -33.51 7.63
N ASP A 378 -2.67 -32.67 7.06
CA ASP A 378 -1.32 -33.03 6.62
C ASP A 378 -0.46 -33.51 7.78
N THR A 379 -0.60 -32.88 8.95
CA THR A 379 0.10 -33.30 10.17
C THR A 379 -0.37 -34.69 10.61
N TYR A 380 -1.68 -34.97 10.59
CA TYR A 380 -2.20 -36.32 10.86
C TYR A 380 -1.75 -37.34 9.82
N LEU A 381 -1.70 -36.96 8.55
CA LEU A 381 -1.26 -37.81 7.46
C LEU A 381 0.24 -38.16 7.57
N ALA A 382 1.08 -37.22 8.02
CA ALA A 382 2.49 -37.47 8.34
C ALA A 382 2.67 -38.43 9.51
N LEU A 383 1.69 -38.50 10.42
CA LEU A 383 1.64 -39.43 11.55
C LEU A 383 0.91 -40.75 11.21
N ASP A 384 0.56 -40.98 9.93
CA ASP A 384 -0.22 -42.12 9.43
C ASP A 384 -1.62 -42.28 10.10
N ASP A 385 -2.19 -41.20 10.64
CA ASP A 385 -3.58 -41.17 11.12
C ASP A 385 -4.54 -40.75 9.99
N PHE A 386 -4.71 -41.66 9.02
CA PHE A 386 -5.52 -41.43 7.83
C PHE A 386 -6.97 -41.04 8.16
N SER A 387 -7.54 -41.56 9.25
CA SER A 387 -8.93 -41.27 9.60
C SER A 387 -9.13 -39.82 10.01
N LEU A 388 -8.21 -39.25 10.79
CA LEU A 388 -8.29 -37.85 11.19
C LEU A 388 -7.89 -36.92 10.04
N ALA A 389 -6.88 -37.31 9.25
CA ALA A 389 -6.46 -36.56 8.07
C ALA A 389 -7.62 -36.38 7.06
N LEU A 390 -8.27 -37.49 6.68
CA LEU A 390 -9.40 -37.46 5.74
C LEU A 390 -10.57 -36.63 6.26
N ALA A 391 -10.89 -36.70 7.56
CA ALA A 391 -11.94 -35.89 8.15
C ALA A 391 -11.65 -34.38 8.07
N ASP A 392 -10.38 -33.99 8.23
CA ASP A 392 -9.96 -32.60 8.11
C ASP A 392 -9.97 -32.13 6.66
N PHE A 393 -9.50 -32.94 5.71
CA PHE A 393 -9.58 -32.61 4.29
C PHE A 393 -11.03 -32.52 3.78
N ASP A 394 -11.91 -33.41 4.24
CA ASP A 394 -13.35 -33.31 3.98
C ASP A 394 -13.91 -31.98 4.47
N LYS A 395 -13.49 -31.52 5.66
CA LYS A 395 -13.94 -30.25 6.21
C LYS A 395 -13.39 -29.06 5.42
N ALA A 396 -12.13 -29.11 5.00
CA ALA A 396 -11.53 -28.08 4.16
C ALA A 396 -12.28 -27.93 2.81
N ILE A 397 -12.64 -29.05 2.18
CA ILE A 397 -13.43 -29.09 0.94
C ILE A 397 -14.85 -28.58 1.17
N GLU A 398 -15.48 -28.91 2.30
CA GLU A 398 -16.81 -28.36 2.65
C GLU A 398 -16.78 -26.83 2.75
N LEU A 399 -15.72 -26.28 3.33
CA LEU A 399 -15.54 -24.83 3.50
C LEU A 399 -15.16 -24.13 2.19
N ASN A 400 -14.34 -24.77 1.34
CA ASN A 400 -13.93 -24.24 0.04
C ASN A 400 -13.99 -25.32 -1.05
N PRO A 401 -15.17 -25.55 -1.67
CA PRO A 401 -15.36 -26.60 -2.68
C PRO A 401 -14.62 -26.38 -4.00
N ASP A 402 -14.14 -25.16 -4.26
CA ASP A 402 -13.42 -24.83 -5.50
C ASP A 402 -11.89 -24.94 -5.32
N ASN A 403 -11.42 -25.35 -4.14
CA ASN A 403 -9.99 -25.52 -3.86
C ASN A 403 -9.47 -26.84 -4.47
N SER A 404 -8.95 -26.75 -5.71
CA SER A 404 -8.31 -27.88 -6.40
C SER A 404 -7.23 -28.58 -5.54
N ASN A 405 -6.43 -27.82 -4.78
CA ASN A 405 -5.36 -28.40 -3.95
C ASN A 405 -5.90 -29.26 -2.80
N ALA A 406 -7.04 -28.90 -2.22
CA ALA A 406 -7.67 -29.70 -1.16
C ALA A 406 -8.09 -31.09 -1.66
N TYR A 407 -8.54 -31.21 -2.91
CA TYR A 407 -8.82 -32.49 -3.55
C TYR A 407 -7.53 -33.29 -3.83
N ILE A 408 -6.45 -32.64 -4.27
CA ILE A 408 -5.15 -33.33 -4.48
C ILE A 408 -4.69 -33.95 -3.16
N ILE A 409 -4.65 -33.17 -2.09
CA ILE A 409 -4.16 -33.63 -0.78
C ILE A 409 -5.06 -34.75 -0.20
N ARG A 410 -6.39 -34.65 -0.33
CA ARG A 410 -7.28 -35.75 0.07
C ARG A 410 -7.09 -37.00 -0.80
N GLY A 411 -6.85 -36.82 -2.10
CA GLY A 411 -6.51 -37.88 -3.03
C GLY A 411 -5.21 -38.60 -2.62
N ASP A 412 -4.18 -37.85 -2.20
CA ASP A 412 -2.91 -38.39 -1.71
C ASP A 412 -3.10 -39.18 -0.41
N ALA A 413 -3.97 -38.70 0.48
CA ALA A 413 -4.34 -39.42 1.69
C ALA A 413 -5.05 -40.75 1.36
N TYR A 414 -6.02 -40.75 0.45
CA TYR A 414 -6.67 -41.98 -0.03
C TYR A 414 -5.69 -42.92 -0.72
N PHE A 415 -4.75 -42.38 -1.51
CA PHE A 415 -3.73 -43.16 -2.18
C PHE A 415 -2.83 -43.88 -1.18
N ARG A 416 -2.36 -43.18 -0.14
CA ARG A 416 -1.53 -43.76 0.93
C ARG A 416 -2.28 -44.76 1.80
N ASP A 417 -3.59 -44.56 2.01
CA ASP A 417 -4.47 -45.52 2.68
C ASP A 417 -4.82 -46.75 1.78
N GLY A 418 -4.40 -46.74 0.51
CA GLY A 418 -4.63 -47.81 -0.46
C GLY A 418 -5.99 -47.77 -1.16
N ASN A 419 -6.79 -46.72 -0.93
CA ASN A 419 -8.09 -46.48 -1.54
C ASN A 419 -7.95 -45.79 -2.91
N PHE A 420 -7.30 -46.47 -3.86
CA PHE A 420 -6.97 -45.89 -5.16
C PHE A 420 -8.18 -45.42 -5.98
N ASP A 421 -9.35 -46.05 -5.82
CA ASP A 421 -10.55 -45.63 -6.55
C ASP A 421 -11.05 -44.24 -6.08
N LEU A 422 -10.99 -43.95 -4.78
CA LEU A 422 -11.33 -42.63 -4.22
C LEU A 422 -10.26 -41.58 -4.56
N ALA A 423 -8.99 -41.97 -4.52
CA ALA A 423 -7.89 -41.09 -4.96
C ALA A 423 -8.08 -40.64 -6.42
N ILE A 424 -8.44 -41.57 -7.31
CA ILE A 424 -8.72 -41.28 -8.72
C ILE A 424 -9.89 -40.30 -8.89
N GLU A 425 -10.95 -40.42 -8.07
CA GLU A 425 -12.09 -39.49 -8.10
C GLU A 425 -11.65 -38.08 -7.70
N ASP A 426 -10.87 -37.96 -6.63
CA ASP A 426 -10.38 -36.67 -6.14
C ASP A 426 -9.40 -36.01 -7.11
N TYR A 427 -8.44 -36.75 -7.68
CA TYR A 427 -7.53 -36.18 -8.68
C TYR A 427 -8.28 -35.71 -9.94
N LYS A 428 -9.34 -36.43 -10.36
CA LYS A 428 -10.20 -35.96 -11.46
C LYS A 428 -10.92 -34.67 -11.10
N GLN A 429 -11.47 -34.56 -9.89
CA GLN A 429 -12.12 -33.33 -9.44
C GLN A 429 -11.12 -32.16 -9.39
N ALA A 430 -9.89 -32.39 -8.92
CA ALA A 430 -8.83 -31.39 -8.93
C ALA A 430 -8.50 -30.90 -10.35
N ILE A 431 -8.43 -31.80 -11.33
CA ILE A 431 -8.20 -31.49 -12.76
C ILE A 431 -9.39 -30.74 -13.37
N GLU A 432 -10.63 -31.08 -12.98
CA GLU A 432 -11.82 -30.34 -13.44
C GLU A 432 -11.81 -28.89 -12.94
N LEU A 433 -11.33 -28.66 -11.71
CA LEU A 433 -11.19 -27.32 -11.13
C LEU A 433 -9.98 -26.56 -11.69
N ASN A 434 -8.88 -27.26 -11.99
CA ASN A 434 -7.66 -26.69 -12.56
C ASN A 434 -7.05 -27.64 -13.61
N SER A 435 -7.37 -27.40 -14.88
CA SER A 435 -6.94 -28.25 -15.99
C SER A 435 -5.46 -28.15 -16.36
N ASP A 436 -4.75 -27.17 -15.80
CA ASP A 436 -3.33 -26.93 -16.10
C ASP A 436 -2.40 -27.44 -14.98
N ASN A 437 -2.96 -28.13 -13.97
CA ASN A 437 -2.20 -28.69 -12.87
C ASN A 437 -1.51 -30.02 -13.26
N GLY A 438 -0.22 -29.95 -13.62
CA GLY A 438 0.58 -31.11 -13.99
C GLY A 438 0.73 -32.16 -12.88
N GLU A 439 0.77 -31.75 -11.62
CA GLU A 439 0.88 -32.64 -10.46
C GLU A 439 -0.38 -33.50 -10.30
N ALA A 440 -1.58 -32.91 -10.46
CA ALA A 440 -2.83 -33.67 -10.40
C ALA A 440 -2.90 -34.75 -11.50
N PHE A 441 -2.39 -34.46 -12.71
CA PHE A 441 -2.27 -35.46 -13.78
C PHE A 441 -1.23 -36.53 -13.46
N TYR A 442 -0.11 -36.17 -12.85
CA TYR A 442 0.89 -37.14 -12.41
C TYR A 442 0.29 -38.09 -11.37
N ASN A 443 -0.32 -37.56 -10.31
CA ASN A 443 -0.94 -38.34 -9.24
C ASN A 443 -2.06 -39.25 -9.79
N LEU A 444 -2.90 -38.75 -10.71
CA LEU A 444 -3.91 -39.55 -11.38
C LEU A 444 -3.30 -40.69 -12.22
N GLY A 445 -2.29 -40.38 -13.04
CA GLY A 445 -1.58 -41.39 -13.83
C GLY A 445 -0.94 -42.46 -12.96
N PHE A 446 -0.40 -42.04 -11.82
CA PHE A 446 0.22 -42.91 -10.84
C PHE A 446 -0.80 -43.81 -10.12
N ALA A 447 -1.96 -43.28 -9.74
CA ALA A 447 -3.08 -44.08 -9.23
C ALA A 447 -3.55 -45.14 -10.23
N TRP A 448 -3.58 -44.82 -11.53
CA TRP A 448 -3.87 -45.81 -12.56
C TRP A 448 -2.79 -46.88 -12.73
N MET A 449 -1.52 -46.57 -12.49
CA MET A 449 -0.45 -47.58 -12.46
C MET A 449 -0.68 -48.59 -11.35
N GLN A 450 -1.09 -48.15 -10.16
CA GLN A 450 -1.43 -49.04 -9.04
C GLN A 450 -2.62 -49.95 -9.36
N LYS A 451 -3.58 -49.45 -10.13
CA LYS A 451 -4.71 -50.24 -10.66
C LYS A 451 -4.34 -51.12 -11.87
N GLN A 452 -3.10 -51.08 -12.34
CA GLN A 452 -2.63 -51.73 -13.56
C GLN A 452 -3.41 -51.35 -14.83
N ASN A 453 -4.03 -50.16 -14.84
CA ASN A 453 -4.70 -49.61 -16.02
C ASN A 453 -3.70 -48.79 -16.83
N TRP A 454 -2.90 -49.49 -17.63
CA TRP A 454 -1.78 -48.91 -18.37
C TRP A 454 -2.17 -47.85 -19.39
N GLN A 455 -3.36 -47.95 -19.96
CA GLN A 455 -3.84 -46.98 -20.94
C GLN A 455 -4.08 -45.62 -20.31
N GLU A 456 -4.81 -45.58 -19.19
CA GLU A 456 -5.08 -44.34 -18.45
C GLU A 456 -3.81 -43.80 -17.77
N ALA A 457 -2.97 -44.68 -17.22
CA ALA A 457 -1.69 -44.30 -16.64
C ALA A 457 -0.83 -43.53 -17.65
N LYS A 458 -0.61 -44.10 -18.83
CA LYS A 458 0.19 -43.47 -19.89
C LYS A 458 -0.37 -42.13 -20.33
N LEU A 459 -1.69 -42.04 -20.51
CA LEU A 459 -2.36 -40.82 -20.94
C LEU A 459 -2.06 -39.67 -19.97
N ASN A 460 -2.33 -39.89 -18.69
CA ASN A 460 -2.20 -38.86 -17.66
C ASN A 460 -0.73 -38.48 -17.41
N LEU A 461 0.19 -39.45 -17.37
CA LEU A 461 1.64 -39.16 -17.27
C LEU A 461 2.17 -38.36 -18.46
N THR A 462 1.65 -38.62 -19.66
CA THR A 462 2.02 -37.84 -20.85
C THR A 462 1.55 -36.39 -20.73
N VAL A 463 0.33 -36.17 -20.24
CA VAL A 463 -0.21 -34.82 -20.01
C VAL A 463 0.59 -34.10 -18.93
N ALA A 464 0.91 -34.77 -17.81
CA ALA A 464 1.76 -34.20 -16.75
C ALA A 464 3.12 -33.70 -17.28
N ASN A 465 3.78 -34.50 -18.13
CA ASN A 465 5.03 -34.10 -18.77
C ASN A 465 4.86 -32.90 -19.74
N ILE A 466 3.75 -32.84 -20.49
CA ILE A 466 3.42 -31.68 -21.34
C ILE A 466 3.23 -30.41 -20.49
N LEU A 467 2.61 -30.56 -19.32
CA LEU A 467 2.42 -29.50 -18.32
C LEU A 467 3.68 -29.24 -17.48
N LYS A 468 4.84 -29.78 -17.89
CA LYS A 468 6.16 -29.56 -17.28
C LYS A 468 6.31 -30.06 -15.83
N SER A 469 5.46 -31.00 -15.38
CA SER A 469 5.77 -31.75 -14.15
C SER A 469 6.98 -32.65 -14.40
N ASP A 470 7.90 -32.70 -13.42
CA ASP A 470 9.09 -33.55 -13.48
C ASP A 470 8.73 -34.96 -12.99
N ILE A 471 7.93 -35.65 -13.80
CA ILE A 471 7.38 -36.98 -13.46
C ILE A 471 8.48 -38.02 -13.17
N VAL A 472 9.68 -37.82 -13.73
CA VAL A 472 10.84 -38.69 -13.51
C VAL A 472 11.38 -38.48 -12.11
N LYS A 473 11.58 -37.22 -11.70
CA LYS A 473 12.02 -36.88 -10.35
C LYS A 473 10.99 -37.30 -9.32
N GLU A 474 9.71 -36.99 -9.55
CA GLU A 474 8.62 -37.34 -8.64
C GLU A 474 8.55 -38.86 -8.42
N PHE A 475 8.58 -39.66 -9.50
CA PHE A 475 8.56 -41.12 -9.40
C PHE A 475 9.79 -41.68 -8.68
N HIS A 476 10.99 -41.16 -8.99
CA HIS A 476 12.22 -41.62 -8.35
C HIS A 476 12.35 -41.17 -6.89
N ASN A 477 11.73 -40.07 -6.48
CA ASN A 477 11.69 -39.69 -5.07
C ASN A 477 10.93 -40.73 -4.22
N ILE A 478 9.88 -41.34 -4.78
CA ILE A 478 9.06 -42.33 -4.06
C ILE A 478 9.68 -43.73 -4.14
N TYR A 479 10.02 -44.21 -5.34
CA TYR A 479 10.45 -45.61 -5.54
C TYR A 479 11.96 -45.77 -5.72
N GLY A 480 12.70 -44.70 -5.98
CA GLY A 480 14.13 -44.73 -6.32
C GLY A 480 14.44 -45.27 -7.71
N SER A 481 13.70 -46.26 -8.21
CA SER A 481 13.86 -46.82 -9.56
C SER A 481 12.61 -47.59 -10.02
N ILE A 482 12.48 -47.76 -11.34
CA ILE A 482 11.46 -48.63 -11.94
C ILE A 482 11.53 -50.05 -11.38
N ALA A 483 12.74 -50.58 -11.19
CA ALA A 483 12.94 -51.94 -10.67
C ALA A 483 12.41 -52.11 -9.24
N ASN A 484 12.51 -51.07 -8.41
CA ASN A 484 11.95 -51.10 -7.06
C ASN A 484 10.42 -51.08 -7.11
N PHE A 485 9.82 -50.19 -7.92
CA PHE A 485 8.37 -50.16 -8.11
C PHE A 485 7.83 -51.52 -8.59
N GLU A 486 8.45 -52.10 -9.63
CA GLU A 486 8.04 -53.40 -10.18
C GLU A 486 8.11 -54.52 -9.14
N LYS A 487 9.14 -54.49 -8.28
CA LYS A 487 9.33 -55.46 -7.21
C LYS A 487 8.33 -55.27 -6.07
N GLU A 488 8.07 -54.04 -5.65
CA GLU A 488 7.15 -53.73 -4.55
C GLU A 488 5.70 -54.06 -4.91
N ASN A 489 5.33 -53.86 -6.18
CA ASN A 489 3.96 -54.03 -6.66
C ASN A 489 3.73 -55.36 -7.41
N ASP A 490 4.74 -56.24 -7.45
CA ASP A 490 4.74 -57.53 -8.17
C ASP A 490 4.18 -57.41 -9.60
N VAL A 491 4.66 -56.39 -10.33
CA VAL A 491 4.17 -56.04 -11.66
C VAL A 491 5.33 -55.65 -12.58
N LYS A 492 5.19 -55.87 -13.88
CA LYS A 492 6.15 -55.40 -14.88
C LYS A 492 5.55 -54.24 -15.66
N LEU A 493 6.22 -53.10 -15.68
CA LEU A 493 5.72 -51.92 -16.38
C LEU A 493 5.82 -52.11 -17.91
N PRO A 494 4.79 -51.69 -18.66
CA PRO A 494 4.86 -51.59 -20.11
C PRO A 494 6.00 -50.67 -20.58
N GLU A 495 6.64 -51.04 -21.70
CA GLU A 495 7.81 -50.32 -22.24
C GLU A 495 7.50 -48.83 -22.51
N ASP A 496 6.29 -48.53 -22.96
CA ASP A 496 5.83 -47.19 -23.25
C ASP A 496 5.54 -46.33 -22.01
N ILE A 497 5.31 -46.94 -20.85
CA ILE A 497 5.28 -46.24 -19.56
C ILE A 497 6.70 -46.07 -19.04
N THR A 498 7.53 -47.12 -19.08
CA THR A 498 8.92 -47.02 -18.62
C THR A 498 9.70 -45.93 -19.37
N SER A 499 9.42 -45.74 -20.66
CA SER A 499 10.05 -44.71 -21.48
C SER A 499 9.72 -43.28 -21.03
N LEU A 500 8.59 -43.08 -20.33
CA LEU A 500 8.23 -41.77 -19.76
C LEU A 500 8.94 -41.49 -18.43
N LEU A 501 9.41 -42.54 -17.74
CA LEU A 501 9.98 -42.47 -16.38
C LEU A 501 11.52 -42.52 -16.38
N ILE A 502 12.15 -42.51 -17.55
CA ILE A 502 13.61 -42.50 -17.71
C ILE A 502 14.03 -41.05 -18.05
N PRO A 503 15.14 -40.53 -17.47
CA PRO A 503 15.67 -39.23 -17.85
C PRO A 503 15.98 -39.17 -19.36
N ASN A 504 15.53 -38.11 -20.04
CA ASN A 504 15.83 -37.85 -21.45
C ASN A 504 17.28 -37.38 -21.68
#